data_AF-A0A9P7CG64-F1
#
_entry.id   AF-A0A9P7CG64-F1
#
_cell.length_a   1.000
_cell.length_b   1.000
_cell.length_c   1.000
_cell.angle_alpha   90.00
_cell.angle_beta   90.00
_cell.angle_gamma   90.00
#
_symmetry.space_group_name_H-M   'P 1'
#
loop_
_entity.id
_entity.type
_entity.pdbx_description
1 polymer ?
#
loop_
_entity_poly.entity_id
_entity_poly.type
_entity_poly.pdbx_seq_one_letter_code
_entity_poly.pdbx_strand_id
1 'polypeptide(L)'
;MRVESRFAGSDANPYLAMAATLACGLLGIRERLAPDAPVSGSAKELGYNLPRSLGEALDGLEQCGALQALLGERFCRAYISVKRKEYETFFRGISSWEREFLRRNV
;
A
#
# COMPACT_ATOMS: atom_id res chain seq x y z
N MET A 1 -4.91 10.24 -24.20
CA MET A 1 -4.17 10.61 -22.98
C MET A 1 -4.18 9.40 -22.03
N ARG A 2 -3.06 9.06 -21.41
CA ARG A 2 -2.90 7.89 -20.50
C ARG A 2 -2.27 8.36 -19.19
N VAL A 3 -2.69 7.77 -18.06
CA VAL A 3 -2.03 7.90 -16.76
C VAL A 3 -1.21 6.64 -16.48
N GLU A 4 0.03 6.80 -16.05
CA GLU A 4 0.92 5.70 -15.66
C GLU A 4 1.07 5.68 -14.13
N SER A 5 0.52 4.66 -13.46
CA SER A 5 0.74 4.42 -12.03
C SER A 5 1.97 3.56 -11.82
N ARG A 6 2.94 4.05 -11.02
CA ARG A 6 4.20 3.35 -10.71
C ARG A 6 4.25 2.78 -9.29
N PHE A 7 3.11 2.69 -8.61
CA PHE A 7 3.03 2.22 -7.23
C PHE A 7 3.04 0.70 -7.08
N ALA A 8 2.47 -0.03 -8.05
CA ALA A 8 2.40 -1.49 -7.96
C ALA A 8 3.76 -2.13 -8.25
N GLY A 9 4.23 -2.98 -7.33
CA GLY A 9 5.39 -3.85 -7.52
C GLY A 9 5.07 -5.04 -8.42
N SER A 10 6.10 -5.76 -8.87
CA SER A 10 5.96 -6.94 -9.73
C SER A 10 5.32 -8.14 -9.05
N ASP A 11 5.28 -8.14 -7.72
CA ASP A 11 4.66 -9.13 -6.85
C ASP A 11 3.16 -8.87 -6.63
N ALA A 12 2.64 -7.73 -7.08
CA ALA A 12 1.23 -7.38 -6.92
C ALA A 12 0.33 -8.26 -7.81
N ASN A 13 -0.82 -8.65 -7.28
CA ASN A 13 -1.86 -9.29 -8.08
C ASN A 13 -2.37 -8.27 -9.13
N PRO A 14 -2.24 -8.55 -10.45
CA PRO A 14 -2.54 -7.56 -11.49
C PRO A 14 -4.01 -7.15 -11.51
N TYR A 15 -4.93 -8.05 -11.16
CA TYR A 15 -6.36 -7.75 -11.07
C TYR A 15 -6.64 -6.80 -9.92
N LEU A 16 -6.04 -7.04 -8.75
CA LEU A 16 -6.23 -6.18 -7.58
C LEU A 16 -5.57 -4.81 -7.77
N ALA A 17 -4.38 -4.77 -8.38
CA ALA A 17 -3.69 -3.53 -8.69
C ALA A 17 -4.52 -2.64 -9.65
N MET A 18 -5.08 -3.26 -10.70
CA MET A 18 -5.96 -2.56 -11.64
C MET A 18 -7.28 -2.13 -10.98
N ALA A 19 -7.93 -3.00 -10.21
CA ALA A 19 -9.16 -2.69 -9.50
C ALA A 19 -8.98 -1.52 -8.52
N ALA A 20 -7.94 -1.54 -7.70
CA ALA A 20 -7.63 -0.45 -6.76
C ALA A 20 -7.32 0.86 -7.49
N THR A 21 -6.53 0.82 -8.57
CA THR A 21 -6.21 2.02 -9.36
C THR A 21 -7.46 2.65 -9.97
N LEU A 22 -8.34 1.83 -10.55
CA LEU A 22 -9.61 2.30 -11.12
C LEU A 22 -10.57 2.82 -10.03
N ALA A 23 -10.63 2.15 -8.88
CA ALA A 23 -11.45 2.59 -7.75
C ALA A 23 -11.02 3.97 -7.24
N CYS A 24 -9.72 4.19 -7.02
CA CYS A 24 -9.21 5.51 -6.61
C CYS A 24 -9.47 6.59 -7.66
N GLY A 25 -9.28 6.29 -8.95
CA GLY A 25 -9.59 7.22 -10.02
C GLY A 25 -11.09 7.57 -10.09
N LEU A 26 -11.96 6.58 -9.91
CA LEU A 26 -13.41 6.78 -9.86
C LEU A 26 -13.84 7.64 -8.66
N LEU A 27 -13.23 7.43 -7.49
CA LEU A 27 -13.48 8.27 -6.31
C LEU A 27 -13.12 9.72 -6.58
N GLY A 28 -11.91 9.98 -7.10
CA GLY A 28 -11.48 11.33 -7.46
C GLY A 28 -12.42 12.03 -8.45
N ILE A 29 -12.92 11.30 -9.46
CA ILE A 29 -13.91 11.84 -10.42
C ILE A 29 -15.24 12.14 -9.73
N ARG A 30 -15.76 11.24 -8.88
CA ARG A 30 -17.04 11.42 -8.17
C ARG A 30 -17.00 12.59 -7.20
N GLU A 31 -15.89 12.74 -6.48
CA GLU A 31 -15.64 13.81 -5.52
C GLU A 31 -15.15 15.10 -6.18
N ARG A 32 -14.91 15.08 -7.50
CA ARG A 32 -14.39 16.20 -8.29
C ARG A 32 -13.09 16.77 -7.72
N LEU A 33 -12.20 15.88 -7.27
CA LEU A 33 -10.92 16.27 -6.71
C LEU A 33 -10.03 16.86 -7.82
N ALA A 34 -9.45 18.01 -7.53
CA ALA A 34 -8.42 18.60 -8.37
C ALA A 34 -7.07 17.94 -8.00
N PRO A 35 -6.31 17.42 -8.98
CA PRO A 35 -4.95 16.99 -8.72
C PRO A 35 -4.06 18.20 -8.40
N ASP A 36 -3.03 17.98 -7.57
CA ASP A 36 -2.01 18.99 -7.32
C ASP A 36 -1.22 19.32 -8.59
N ALA A 37 -0.51 20.45 -8.55
CA ALA A 37 0.35 20.88 -9.64
C ALA A 37 1.42 19.81 -9.95
N PRO A 38 1.73 19.58 -11.26
CA PRO A 38 2.73 18.60 -11.63
C PRO A 38 4.10 18.98 -11.08
N VAL A 39 4.81 17.99 -10.55
CA VAL A 39 6.16 18.16 -10.03
C VAL A 39 7.16 18.02 -11.17
N SER A 40 7.94 19.06 -11.41
CA SER A 40 9.09 19.01 -12.33
C SER A 40 10.35 18.60 -11.58
N GLY A 41 11.03 17.55 -12.04
CA GLY A 41 12.25 17.05 -11.41
C GLY A 41 12.01 15.99 -10.33
N SER A 42 12.68 16.10 -9.18
CA SER A 42 12.65 15.10 -8.12
C SER A 42 11.54 15.37 -7.09
N ALA A 43 10.69 14.37 -6.85
CA ALA A 43 9.64 14.44 -5.83
C ALA A 43 10.14 14.09 -4.40
N LYS A 44 11.43 13.79 -4.21
CA LYS A 44 11.98 13.31 -2.93
C LYS A 44 11.82 14.28 -1.76
N GLU A 45 11.77 15.58 -2.04
CA GLU A 45 11.74 16.63 -1.01
C GLU A 45 10.32 17.11 -0.65
N LEU A 46 9.28 16.57 -1.32
CA LEU A 46 7.91 17.07 -1.20
C LEU A 46 7.17 16.62 0.06
N GLY A 47 7.82 15.87 0.96
CA GLY A 47 7.25 15.45 2.25
C GLY A 47 6.09 14.43 2.14
N TYR A 48 5.68 14.03 0.94
CA TYR A 48 4.71 12.94 0.76
C TYR A 48 5.30 11.61 1.22
N ASN A 49 4.68 11.02 2.24
CA ASN A 49 5.10 9.75 2.79
C ASN A 49 4.12 8.65 2.39
N LEU A 50 4.64 7.62 1.74
CA LEU A 50 3.95 6.34 1.61
C LEU A 50 4.06 5.55 2.92
N PRO A 51 3.13 4.62 3.19
CA PRO A 51 3.28 3.67 4.29
C PRO A 51 4.67 3.03 4.28
N ARG A 52 5.34 3.04 5.43
CA ARG A 52 6.72 2.54 5.57
C ARG A 52 6.78 1.06 5.86
N SER A 53 5.62 0.45 6.13
CA SER A 53 5.45 -0.97 6.39
C SER A 53 4.15 -1.48 5.78
N LEU A 54 4.07 -2.79 5.56
CA LEU A 54 2.81 -3.44 5.18
C LEU A 54 1.74 -3.23 6.26
N GLY A 55 2.12 -3.23 7.54
CA GLY A 55 1.20 -2.93 8.65
C GLY A 55 0.50 -1.58 8.49
N GLU A 56 1.26 -0.50 8.28
CA GLU A 56 0.71 0.84 8.05
C GLU A 56 -0.18 0.91 6.79
N ALA A 57 0.19 0.20 5.72
CA ALA A 57 -0.62 0.17 4.50
C ALA A 57 -1.97 -0.55 4.73
N LEU A 58 -1.97 -1.61 5.54
CA LEU A 58 -3.19 -2.33 5.92
C LEU A 58 -4.08 -1.49 6.83
N ASP A 59 -3.50 -0.76 7.79
CA ASP A 59 -4.25 0.17 8.65
C ASP A 59 -4.92 1.27 7.79
N GLY A 60 -4.21 1.80 6.79
CA GLY A 60 -4.78 2.77 5.84
C GLY A 60 -5.95 2.21 5.03
N LEU A 61 -5.86 0.97 4.54
CA LEU A 61 -6.98 0.31 3.85
C LEU A 61 -8.17 0.07 4.79
N GLU A 62 -7.90 -0.36 6.02
CA GLU A 62 -8.91 -0.62 7.05
C GLU A 62 -9.68 0.65 7.47
N GLN A 63 -9.01 1.81 7.42
CA GLN A 63 -9.63 3.11 7.72
C GLN A 63 -10.32 3.73 6.49
N CYS A 64 -10.02 3.28 5.27
CA CYS A 64 -10.58 3.83 4.03
C CYS A 64 -11.94 3.21 3.67
N GLY A 65 -13.00 3.67 4.32
CA GLY A 65 -14.36 3.17 4.07
C GLY A 65 -14.84 3.31 2.61
N ALA A 66 -14.44 4.39 1.92
CA ALA A 66 -14.82 4.61 0.52
C ALA A 66 -14.25 3.53 -0.42
N LEU A 67 -12.99 3.15 -0.21
CA LEU A 67 -12.36 2.10 -1.03
C LEU A 67 -12.92 0.72 -0.67
N GLN A 68 -13.21 0.46 0.60
CA GLN A 68 -13.88 -0.77 1.03
C GLN A 68 -15.28 -0.92 0.44
N ALA A 69 -16.06 0.16 0.36
CA ALA A 69 -17.37 0.16 -0.27
C ALA A 69 -17.29 -0.19 -1.78
N LEU A 70 -16.25 0.28 -2.48
CA LEU A 70 -16.04 0.01 -3.90
C LEU A 70 -15.50 -1.40 -4.20
N LEU A 71 -14.52 -1.86 -3.41
CA LEU A 71 -13.89 -3.17 -3.61
C LEU A 71 -14.65 -4.31 -2.91
N GLY A 72 -15.58 -3.97 -2.03
CA GLY A 72 -16.39 -4.89 -1.23
C GLY A 72 -15.81 -5.09 0.16
N GLU A 73 -16.58 -4.71 1.19
CA GLU A 73 -16.14 -4.77 2.61
C GLU A 73 -15.70 -6.18 3.03
N ARG A 74 -16.43 -7.21 2.61
CA ARG A 74 -16.09 -8.61 2.92
C ARG A 74 -14.75 -8.99 2.29
N PHE A 75 -14.49 -8.54 1.06
CA PHE A 75 -13.23 -8.80 0.37
C PHE A 75 -12.08 -8.08 1.09
N CYS A 76 -12.22 -6.78 1.35
CA CYS A 76 -11.20 -6.00 2.05
C CYS A 76 -10.88 -6.58 3.42
N ARG A 77 -11.89 -6.92 4.23
CA ARG A 77 -11.70 -7.55 5.55
C ARG A 77 -10.93 -8.87 5.46
N ALA A 78 -11.27 -9.73 4.50
CA ALA A 78 -10.56 -10.99 4.30
C ALA A 78 -9.11 -10.75 3.86
N TYR A 79 -8.89 -9.84 2.90
CA TYR A 79 -7.57 -9.48 2.41
C TYR A 79 -6.67 -8.92 3.52
N ILE A 80 -7.19 -7.97 4.31
CA ILE A 80 -6.48 -7.39 5.46
C ILE A 80 -6.13 -8.49 6.46
N SER A 81 -7.07 -9.37 6.80
CA SER A 81 -6.84 -10.45 7.78
C SER A 81 -5.69 -11.38 7.34
N VAL A 82 -5.70 -11.79 6.07
CA VAL A 82 -4.64 -12.66 5.52
C VAL A 82 -3.30 -11.94 5.54
N LYS A 83 -3.24 -10.70 5.04
CA LYS A 83 -1.99 -9.95 4.94
C LYS A 83 -1.42 -9.54 6.31
N ARG A 84 -2.28 -9.24 7.28
CA ARG A 84 -1.84 -8.98 8.67
C ARG A 84 -1.23 -10.24 9.28
N LYS A 85 -1.82 -11.41 9.03
CA LYS A 85 -1.25 -12.69 9.48
C LYS A 85 0.10 -13.01 8.83
N GLU A 86 0.25 -12.78 7.53
CA GLU A 86 1.53 -12.92 6.82
C GLU A 86 2.59 -11.98 7.42
N TYR A 87 2.22 -10.71 7.63
CA TYR A 87 3.09 -9.69 8.22
C TYR A 87 3.56 -10.08 9.63
N GLU A 88 2.65 -10.46 10.54
CA GLU A 88 3.00 -10.94 11.88
C GLU A 88 3.91 -12.17 11.84
N THR A 89 3.68 -13.07 10.89
CA THR A 89 4.47 -14.31 10.77
C THR A 89 5.89 -13.99 10.33
N PHE A 90 6.08 -13.02 9.44
CA PHE A 90 7.40 -12.55 9.03
C PHE A 90 8.26 -12.08 10.22
N PHE A 91 7.67 -11.31 11.15
CA PHE A 91 8.40 -10.81 12.33
C PHE A 91 8.63 -11.83 13.44
N ARG A 92 8.04 -13.03 13.37
CA ARG A 92 8.32 -14.08 14.37
C ARG A 92 9.67 -14.77 14.15
N GLY A 93 10.24 -14.66 12.95
CA GLY A 93 11.52 -15.27 12.61
C GLY A 93 12.68 -14.32 12.87
N ILE A 94 13.75 -14.81 13.53
CA ILE A 94 15.04 -14.11 13.55
C ILE A 94 15.71 -14.32 12.21
N SER A 95 15.87 -13.24 11.45
CA SER A 95 16.54 -13.21 10.16
C SER A 95 18.02 -13.58 10.28
N SER A 96 18.61 -14.03 9.17
CA SER A 96 20.05 -14.34 9.12
C SER A 96 20.92 -13.12 9.45
N TRP A 97 20.49 -11.93 9.03
CA TRP A 97 21.17 -10.67 9.36
C TRP A 97 21.14 -10.37 10.86
N GLU A 98 19.97 -10.49 11.51
CA GLU A 98 19.85 -10.27 12.96
C GLU A 98 20.72 -11.25 13.75
N ARG A 99 20.78 -12.52 13.32
CA ARG A 99 21.65 -13.53 13.95
C ARG A 99 23.12 -13.15 13.88
N GLU A 100 23.59 -12.67 12.72
CA GLU A 100 24.99 -12.26 12.55
C GLU A 100 25.30 -10.97 13.32
N PHE A 101 24.39 -9.99 13.30
CA PHE A 101 24.54 -8.74 14.03
C PHE A 101 24.60 -8.98 15.54
N LEU A 102 23.69 -9.79 16.10
CA LEU A 102 23.67 -10.11 17.53
C LEU A 102 24.89 -10.94 17.94
N ARG A 103 25.39 -11.85 17.09
CA ARG A 103 26.61 -12.62 17.37
C ARG A 103 27.87 -11.76 17.45
N ARG A 104 27.99 -10.72 16.62
CA ARG A 104 29.17 -9.84 16.59
C ARG A 104 29.27 -8.85 17.75
N ASN A 105 28.17 -8.62 18.47
CA ASN A 105 28.10 -7.63 19.56
C ASN A 105 27.93 -8.28 20.94
N VAL A 106 28.28 -9.57 21.06
CA VAL A 106 28.50 -10.31 22.31
C VAL A 106 29.98 -10.68 22.37
#